data_AF-A0AAD4QCZ1-F1
#
_entry.id   AF-A0AAD4QCZ1-F1
#
_cell.length_a   1.000
_cell.length_b   1.000
_cell.length_c   1.000
_cell.angle_alpha   90.00
_cell.angle_beta   90.00
_cell.angle_gamma   90.00
#
_symmetry.space_group_name_H-M   'P 1'
#
loop_
_entity.id
_entity.type
_entity.pdbx_description
1 polymer ?
#
loop_
_entity_poly.entity_id
_entity_poly.type
_entity_poly.pdbx_seq_one_letter_code
_entity_poly.pdbx_strand_id
1 'polypeptide(L)'
;MKALAPLLVSLVLSAVARQDGGNEHRFQVPLASPLAIQAQPYRELVWGDVNIIHTTDIHGWLLGHQKTQPPEPNYKGTLGDLASFVSRMNTTAQNKGYDFLLVDTGDLRDGTGLSDGHPKEQWAGEETDKFFLRLPYDVMTIGNHELYNPPTIAYDMHANFSKKTKRYLTSNAFININGDKVPIGWQFAKFKTPSVQPAEIMVNQPWFLDAIKERPSFFLLTGHMSVGERFNDWRAVVKPIRDLHKDTPIIILAGHTHTRNCTQFNDDKVVAIESGAFMDTVGFNLSNTDKPLDYSRRYLDPNRVTYKYHTHAQKDEDFDTDEGKNITKDLWKLYDDFHLSRVWGSSPKDYTLFRVSNNSVLDLFVGEALPEVLKNATCKGSKQRQKFSFMDSGVLRYDIYEGKFDQNDQLTASPYADPLWQEDLTLGYVTTDQCGTKQAGDGDDVKHNPIHFLNRLPKIVTGPSTVNATLVDLVIIDRGWRNVLGNLSVSGRIYTENDIDKNFTKFTTNEVLGEYALHKWN
;
A
#
# COMPACT_ATOMS: atom_id res chain seq x y z
N MET A 1 -33.59 -7.14 53.98
CA MET A 1 -34.77 -6.81 53.15
C MET A 1 -35.59 -5.72 53.84
N LYS A 2 -35.70 -4.54 53.22
CA LYS A 2 -36.75 -3.53 53.44
C LYS A 2 -37.05 -2.86 52.09
N ALA A 3 -38.32 -2.57 51.86
CA ALA A 3 -38.97 -2.31 50.58
C ALA A 3 -38.35 -1.18 49.73
N LEU A 4 -38.37 -1.38 48.41
CA LEU A 4 -38.13 -0.36 47.40
C LEU A 4 -39.38 -0.21 46.53
N ALA A 5 -39.84 1.03 46.35
CA ALA A 5 -41.01 1.35 45.55
C ALA A 5 -40.64 1.39 44.04
N PRO A 6 -41.57 1.00 43.14
CA PRO A 6 -41.31 0.84 41.70
C PRO A 6 -40.88 2.12 40.96
N LEU A 7 -41.05 3.31 41.56
CA LEU A 7 -40.59 4.57 40.98
C LEU A 7 -39.05 4.72 40.93
N LEU A 8 -38.30 4.01 41.77
CA LEU A 8 -36.84 4.22 41.93
C LEU A 8 -35.99 3.50 40.87
N VAL A 9 -36.45 2.36 40.34
CA VAL A 9 -35.77 1.67 39.22
C VAL A 9 -35.82 2.54 37.95
N SER A 10 -36.93 3.25 37.74
CA SER A 10 -37.07 4.22 36.65
C SER A 10 -36.14 5.43 36.80
N LEU A 11 -35.81 5.84 38.04
CA LEU A 11 -34.94 7.01 38.29
C LEU A 11 -33.46 6.71 38.02
N VAL A 12 -32.98 5.51 38.38
CA VAL A 12 -31.62 5.04 38.02
C VAL A 12 -31.49 4.86 36.51
N LEU A 13 -32.54 4.39 35.83
CA LEU A 13 -32.59 4.31 34.36
C LEU A 13 -32.57 5.70 33.71
N SER A 14 -33.26 6.69 34.28
CA SER A 14 -33.33 8.05 33.72
C SER A 14 -32.12 8.95 34.04
N ALA A 15 -31.37 8.67 35.11
CA ALA A 15 -30.14 9.39 35.45
C ALA A 15 -28.95 8.99 34.55
N VAL A 16 -29.00 7.80 33.94
CA VAL A 16 -28.00 7.33 32.96
C VAL A 16 -28.44 7.61 31.51
N ALA A 17 -29.75 7.76 31.25
CA ALA A 17 -30.30 8.02 29.92
C ALA A 17 -30.46 9.51 29.54
N ARG A 18 -30.21 10.46 30.46
CA ARG A 18 -30.24 11.90 30.14
C ARG A 18 -28.88 12.41 29.67
N GLN A 19 -28.44 11.89 28.52
CA GLN A 19 -27.71 12.68 27.54
C GLN A 19 -28.01 12.07 26.17
N ASP A 20 -28.50 12.94 25.29
CA ASP A 20 -28.65 12.75 23.84
C ASP A 20 -29.98 12.17 23.37
N GLY A 21 -30.87 13.09 22.96
CA GLY A 21 -31.97 12.81 22.05
C GLY A 21 -31.44 12.63 20.64
N GLY A 22 -31.76 11.51 20.01
CA GLY A 22 -31.47 11.24 18.60
C GLY A 22 -32.63 10.48 17.97
N ASN A 23 -33.18 11.04 16.90
CA ASN A 23 -34.32 10.53 16.15
C ASN A 23 -34.10 9.10 15.63
N GLU A 24 -35.16 8.30 15.70
CA GLU A 24 -35.25 7.01 15.00
C GLU A 24 -35.16 7.22 13.49
N HIS A 25 -34.00 6.97 12.89
CA HIS A 25 -33.87 6.78 11.44
C HIS A 25 -33.85 5.29 11.13
N ARG A 26 -35.00 4.75 10.70
CA ARG A 26 -35.05 3.46 9.99
C ARG A 26 -34.39 3.65 8.62
N PHE A 27 -33.16 3.18 8.47
CA PHE A 27 -32.55 3.00 7.16
C PHE A 27 -32.84 1.57 6.66
N GLN A 28 -33.64 1.46 5.61
CA GLN A 28 -33.67 0.26 4.78
C GLN A 28 -32.37 0.22 3.98
N VAL A 29 -31.45 -0.68 4.36
CA VAL A 29 -30.28 -1.01 3.54
C VAL A 29 -30.78 -1.87 2.37
N PRO A 30 -30.50 -1.52 1.10
CA PRO A 30 -30.83 -2.37 -0.03
C PRO A 30 -30.11 -3.72 0.10
N LEU A 31 -30.86 -4.81 -0.04
CA LEU A 31 -30.31 -6.16 -0.17
C LEU A 31 -29.43 -6.22 -1.43
N ALA A 32 -28.11 -6.16 -1.26
CA ALA A 32 -27.16 -6.46 -2.32
C ALA A 32 -27.25 -7.96 -2.68
N SER A 33 -27.26 -8.24 -3.99
CA SER A 33 -27.40 -9.58 -4.58
C SER A 33 -26.38 -10.61 -4.06
N PRO A 34 -26.70 -11.93 -4.12
CA PRO A 34 -26.02 -12.99 -3.35
C PRO A 34 -24.71 -13.51 -3.96
N LEU A 35 -24.20 -12.91 -5.04
CA LEU A 35 -22.90 -13.28 -5.60
C LEU A 35 -21.89 -12.25 -5.12
N ALA A 36 -21.22 -12.55 -4.01
CA ALA A 36 -20.13 -11.74 -3.48
C ALA A 36 -18.98 -11.75 -4.50
N ILE A 37 -19.02 -10.82 -5.46
CA ILE A 37 -17.85 -10.44 -6.24
C ILE A 37 -16.88 -9.86 -5.22
N GLN A 38 -15.73 -10.50 -5.02
CA GLN A 38 -14.66 -9.89 -4.23
C GLN A 38 -14.13 -8.70 -5.03
N ALA A 39 -14.21 -7.51 -4.45
CA ALA A 39 -13.79 -6.29 -5.12
C ALA A 39 -12.30 -6.36 -5.45
N GLN A 40 -11.94 -5.83 -6.62
CA GLN A 40 -10.57 -5.84 -7.11
C GLN A 40 -9.88 -4.53 -6.73
N PRO A 41 -8.58 -4.56 -6.38
CA PRO A 41 -7.80 -3.35 -6.23
C PRO A 41 -7.80 -2.54 -7.53
N TYR A 42 -7.81 -1.22 -7.42
CA TYR A 42 -7.82 -0.29 -8.56
C TYR A 42 -6.60 0.64 -8.59
N ARG A 43 -5.78 0.62 -7.52
CA ARG A 43 -4.51 1.35 -7.46
C ARG A 43 -3.39 0.41 -7.11
N GLU A 44 -2.28 0.53 -7.83
CA GLU A 44 -1.05 -0.16 -7.46
C GLU A 44 -0.38 0.51 -6.26
N LEU A 45 0.39 -0.27 -5.51
CA LEU A 45 1.26 0.25 -4.46
C LEU A 45 2.40 1.05 -5.08
N VAL A 46 2.58 2.29 -4.61
CA VAL A 46 3.72 3.14 -4.97
C VAL A 46 4.92 2.75 -4.10
N TRP A 47 6.04 2.46 -4.74
CA TRP A 47 7.29 2.09 -4.06
C TRP A 47 8.13 3.32 -3.74
N GLY A 48 8.71 3.35 -2.53
CA GLY A 48 9.70 4.34 -2.12
C GLY A 48 11.01 3.68 -1.67
N ASP A 49 11.95 4.48 -1.19
CA ASP A 49 13.24 3.96 -0.67
C ASP A 49 13.03 2.99 0.50
N VAL A 50 12.06 3.30 1.36
CA VAL A 50 11.62 2.47 2.50
C VAL A 50 10.16 2.14 2.35
N ASN A 51 9.84 0.84 2.38
CA ASN A 51 8.49 0.32 2.24
C ASN A 51 8.14 -0.49 3.49
N ILE A 52 6.97 -0.23 4.07
CA ILE A 52 6.56 -0.86 5.32
C ILE A 52 5.19 -1.49 5.09
N ILE A 53 5.09 -2.80 5.30
CA ILE A 53 3.81 -3.45 5.57
C ILE A 53 3.60 -3.44 7.08
N HIS A 54 2.45 -2.94 7.50
CA HIS A 54 2.11 -2.74 8.89
C HIS A 54 0.82 -3.48 9.24
N THR A 55 0.84 -4.21 10.35
CA THR A 55 -0.34 -4.83 10.97
C THR A 55 -0.53 -4.33 12.40
N THR A 56 -1.77 -4.34 12.87
CA THR A 56 -2.14 -3.93 14.23
C THR A 56 -3.49 -4.54 14.57
N ASP A 57 -3.78 -4.73 15.87
CA ASP A 57 -5.12 -5.07 16.37
C ASP A 57 -5.68 -6.33 15.68
N ILE A 58 -4.82 -7.33 15.45
CA ILE A 58 -5.20 -8.56 14.75
C ILE A 58 -6.20 -9.36 15.59
N HIS A 59 -6.10 -9.30 16.92
CA HIS A 59 -7.06 -9.89 17.85
C HIS A 59 -7.44 -11.35 17.53
N GLY A 60 -6.48 -12.14 17.05
CA GLY A 60 -6.65 -13.55 16.72
C GLY A 60 -7.36 -13.86 15.39
N TRP A 61 -7.67 -12.88 14.54
CA TRP A 61 -8.33 -13.08 13.22
C TRP A 61 -7.42 -13.75 12.16
N LEU A 62 -6.72 -14.82 12.53
CA LEU A 62 -5.69 -15.46 11.71
C LEU A 62 -6.26 -16.27 10.53
N LEU A 63 -7.53 -16.65 10.60
CA LEU A 63 -8.25 -17.28 9.50
C LEU A 63 -8.99 -16.24 8.63
N GLY A 64 -8.84 -14.95 8.90
CA GLY A 64 -9.66 -13.92 8.27
C GLY A 64 -11.15 -14.07 8.61
N HIS A 65 -11.97 -13.22 7.99
CA HIS A 65 -13.42 -13.24 8.16
C HIS A 65 -14.06 -14.37 7.37
N GLN A 66 -14.91 -15.17 8.02
CA GLN A 66 -15.41 -16.43 7.46
C GLN A 66 -16.85 -16.34 6.93
N LYS A 67 -17.58 -15.26 7.22
CA LYS A 67 -18.98 -15.15 6.78
C LYS A 67 -19.07 -14.77 5.30
N THR A 68 -20.20 -15.13 4.70
CA THR A 68 -20.48 -14.84 3.28
C THR A 68 -21.18 -13.50 3.09
N GLN A 69 -21.58 -12.85 4.18
CA GLN A 69 -22.35 -11.61 4.18
C GLN A 69 -21.41 -10.40 4.15
N PRO A 70 -21.64 -9.40 3.28
CA PRO A 70 -20.87 -8.17 3.27
C PRO A 70 -20.82 -7.49 4.66
N PRO A 71 -19.68 -6.87 5.04
CA PRO A 71 -18.46 -6.70 4.25
C PRO A 71 -17.45 -7.86 4.36
N GLU A 72 -17.74 -8.91 5.14
CA GLU A 72 -16.78 -9.96 5.49
C GLU A 72 -16.07 -10.65 4.31
N PRO A 73 -16.70 -10.86 3.13
CA PRO A 73 -16.00 -11.41 1.98
C PRO A 73 -14.76 -10.65 1.53
N ASN A 74 -14.67 -9.34 1.79
CA ASN A 74 -13.47 -8.55 1.47
C ASN A 74 -12.31 -8.84 2.43
N TYR A 75 -12.56 -9.44 3.59
CA TYR A 75 -11.58 -9.62 4.68
C TYR A 75 -11.25 -11.11 4.92
N LYS A 76 -11.42 -11.96 3.90
CA LYS A 76 -11.23 -13.42 3.98
C LYS A 76 -9.77 -13.86 4.05
N GLY A 77 -8.81 -12.96 3.84
CA GLY A 77 -7.39 -13.27 3.84
C GLY A 77 -6.92 -13.82 5.19
N THR A 78 -6.22 -14.94 5.18
CA THR A 78 -5.64 -15.56 6.37
C THR A 78 -4.24 -15.00 6.68
N LEU A 79 -3.71 -15.29 7.86
CA LEU A 79 -2.30 -15.02 8.19
C LEU A 79 -1.34 -15.76 7.23
N GLY A 80 -1.75 -16.92 6.71
CA GLY A 80 -0.99 -17.66 5.68
C GLY A 80 -0.96 -16.94 4.33
N ASP A 81 -2.07 -16.29 3.94
CA ASP A 81 -2.12 -15.45 2.75
C ASP A 81 -1.23 -14.21 2.93
N LEU A 82 -1.28 -13.58 4.11
CA LEU A 82 -0.38 -12.47 4.47
C LEU A 82 1.09 -12.90 4.39
N ALA A 83 1.44 -14.07 4.93
CA ALA A 83 2.80 -14.59 4.87
C ALA A 83 3.28 -14.78 3.42
N SER A 84 2.40 -15.29 2.54
CA SER A 84 2.68 -15.43 1.10
C SER A 84 2.85 -14.08 0.41
N PHE A 85 1.98 -13.11 0.73
CA PHE A 85 2.06 -11.74 0.22
C PHE A 85 3.37 -11.06 0.64
N VAL A 86 3.70 -11.07 1.93
CA VAL A 86 4.94 -10.51 2.49
C VAL A 86 6.18 -11.13 1.82
N SER A 87 6.21 -12.45 1.63
CA SER A 87 7.34 -13.11 0.96
C SER A 87 7.54 -12.59 -0.46
N ARG A 88 6.46 -12.42 -1.22
CA ARG A 88 6.53 -11.93 -2.60
C ARG A 88 6.90 -10.46 -2.67
N MET A 89 6.38 -9.65 -1.74
CA MET A 89 6.71 -8.22 -1.63
C MET A 89 8.18 -8.04 -1.27
N ASN A 90 8.72 -8.84 -0.35
CA ASN A 90 10.14 -8.83 -0.01
C ASN A 90 11.02 -9.22 -1.22
N THR A 91 10.68 -10.27 -1.97
CA THR A 91 11.41 -10.61 -3.21
C THR A 91 11.34 -9.48 -4.25
N THR A 92 10.17 -8.84 -4.39
CA THR A 92 10.01 -7.71 -5.30
C THR A 92 10.87 -6.51 -4.88
N ALA A 93 10.88 -6.20 -3.58
CA ALA A 93 11.72 -5.16 -3.01
C ALA A 93 13.20 -5.43 -3.28
N GLN A 94 13.67 -6.65 -2.99
CA GLN A 94 15.06 -7.07 -3.25
C GLN A 94 15.44 -6.95 -4.73
N ASN A 95 14.58 -7.38 -5.65
CA ASN A 95 14.82 -7.28 -7.08
C ASN A 95 14.87 -5.83 -7.59
N LYS A 96 14.09 -4.94 -6.97
CA LYS A 96 14.11 -3.50 -7.26
C LYS A 96 15.17 -2.73 -6.47
N GLY A 97 15.85 -3.40 -5.53
CA GLY A 97 16.81 -2.81 -4.61
C GLY A 97 16.19 -1.86 -3.59
N TYR A 98 14.93 -2.09 -3.15
CA TYR A 98 14.23 -1.31 -2.13
C TYR A 98 14.33 -1.90 -0.71
N ASP A 99 14.30 -1.05 0.32
CA ASP A 99 14.10 -1.50 1.69
C ASP A 99 12.64 -1.91 1.93
N PHE A 100 12.46 -3.04 2.59
CA PHE A 100 11.15 -3.58 2.93
C PHE A 100 11.13 -4.08 4.38
N LEU A 101 10.17 -3.59 5.16
CA LEU A 101 9.98 -3.94 6.56
C LEU A 101 8.57 -4.49 6.78
N LEU A 102 8.48 -5.53 7.61
CA LEU A 102 7.21 -5.97 8.18
C LEU A 102 7.13 -5.56 9.65
N VAL A 103 6.09 -4.81 10.02
CA VAL A 103 5.90 -4.24 11.36
C VAL A 103 4.55 -4.63 11.94
N ASP A 104 4.51 -4.96 13.24
CA ASP A 104 3.26 -5.14 13.99
C ASP A 104 3.19 -4.26 15.24
N THR A 105 2.01 -3.72 15.56
CA THR A 105 1.82 -2.85 16.74
C THR A 105 1.00 -3.40 17.89
N GLY A 106 0.86 -4.73 18.00
CA GLY A 106 0.33 -5.40 19.18
C GLY A 106 -1.16 -5.70 19.11
N ASP A 107 -1.71 -6.19 20.22
CA ASP A 107 -3.07 -6.71 20.36
C ASP A 107 -3.32 -7.90 19.40
N LEU A 108 -2.59 -8.99 19.66
CA LEU A 108 -2.58 -10.19 18.82
C LEU A 108 -3.73 -11.17 19.14
N ARG A 109 -4.42 -11.00 20.28
CA ARG A 109 -5.43 -11.92 20.84
C ARG A 109 -6.65 -11.17 21.41
N ASP A 110 -7.55 -11.88 22.09
CA ASP A 110 -8.78 -11.36 22.70
C ASP A 110 -9.76 -10.79 21.66
N GLY A 111 -10.22 -11.66 20.77
CA GLY A 111 -11.18 -11.28 19.72
C GLY A 111 -11.71 -12.42 18.87
N THR A 112 -11.08 -13.60 18.93
CA THR A 112 -11.60 -14.80 18.26
C THR A 112 -11.40 -16.05 19.12
N GLY A 113 -12.25 -17.05 18.89
CA GLY A 113 -12.08 -18.36 19.53
C GLY A 113 -10.77 -19.07 19.19
N LEU A 114 -10.06 -18.67 18.12
CA LEU A 114 -8.80 -19.32 17.73
C LEU A 114 -7.63 -18.90 18.62
N SER A 115 -7.56 -17.63 19.01
CA SER A 115 -6.58 -17.15 19.99
C SER A 115 -7.04 -17.39 21.43
N ASP A 116 -8.35 -17.29 21.68
CA ASP A 116 -8.87 -17.21 23.06
C ASP A 116 -9.28 -18.58 23.60
N GLY A 117 -9.54 -19.55 22.72
CA GLY A 117 -9.86 -20.92 23.08
C GLY A 117 -8.61 -21.74 23.32
N HIS A 118 -8.48 -22.32 24.52
CA HIS A 118 -7.33 -23.15 24.88
C HIS A 118 -7.71 -24.25 25.89
N PRO A 119 -6.94 -25.36 25.95
CA PRO A 119 -6.98 -26.34 27.03
C PRO A 119 -6.67 -25.71 28.41
N LYS A 120 -7.08 -26.35 29.50
CA LYS A 120 -6.95 -25.79 30.87
C LYS A 120 -5.50 -25.56 31.30
N GLU A 121 -4.57 -26.31 30.75
CA GLU A 121 -3.14 -26.28 31.06
C GLU A 121 -2.38 -25.20 30.27
N GLN A 122 -3.06 -24.55 29.32
CA GLN A 122 -2.53 -23.53 28.43
C GLN A 122 -3.08 -22.14 28.77
N TRP A 123 -2.62 -21.10 28.07
CA TRP A 123 -3.20 -19.76 28.12
C TRP A 123 -3.59 -19.24 26.74
N ALA A 124 -4.45 -18.22 26.71
CA ALA A 124 -4.89 -17.57 25.48
C ALA A 124 -3.70 -17.13 24.62
N GLY A 125 -3.72 -17.60 23.38
CA GLY A 125 -2.77 -17.34 22.31
C GLY A 125 -1.42 -18.03 22.40
N GLU A 126 -1.18 -18.90 23.39
CA GLU A 126 0.06 -19.70 23.49
C GLU A 126 0.40 -20.43 22.17
N GLU A 127 -0.61 -21.00 21.51
CA GLU A 127 -0.44 -21.66 20.20
C GLU A 127 -0.44 -20.68 19.03
N THR A 128 -1.29 -19.65 19.07
CA THR A 128 -1.43 -18.72 17.93
C THR A 128 -0.21 -17.84 17.74
N ASP A 129 0.46 -17.46 18.83
CA ASP A 129 1.68 -16.65 18.84
C ASP A 129 2.82 -17.31 18.05
N LYS A 130 2.85 -18.64 18.04
CA LYS A 130 3.85 -19.41 17.27
C LYS A 130 3.73 -19.17 15.77
N PHE A 131 2.56 -18.80 15.25
CA PHE A 131 2.41 -18.49 13.82
C PHE A 131 3.00 -17.11 13.47
N PHE A 132 2.87 -16.11 14.33
CA PHE A 132 3.49 -14.80 14.13
C PHE A 132 5.03 -14.90 14.06
N LEU A 133 5.61 -15.78 14.87
CA LEU A 133 7.06 -16.07 14.85
C LEU A 133 7.54 -16.72 13.55
N ARG A 134 6.64 -17.20 12.68
CA ARG A 134 6.97 -17.74 11.35
C ARG A 134 7.01 -16.66 10.27
N LEU A 135 6.40 -15.50 10.51
CA LEU A 135 6.47 -14.37 9.60
C LEU A 135 7.76 -13.57 9.90
N PRO A 136 8.39 -12.97 8.87
CA PRO A 136 9.69 -12.33 9.02
C PRO A 136 9.62 -10.92 9.66
N TYR A 137 8.70 -10.68 10.61
CA TYR A 137 8.51 -9.38 11.28
C TYR A 137 9.85 -8.78 11.73
N ASP A 138 10.11 -7.56 11.28
CA ASP A 138 11.33 -6.81 11.58
C ASP A 138 11.22 -6.05 12.88
N VAL A 139 10.01 -5.54 13.18
CA VAL A 139 9.68 -4.85 14.43
C VAL A 139 8.29 -5.27 14.88
N MET A 140 8.14 -5.60 16.17
CA MET A 140 6.84 -5.79 16.80
C MET A 140 6.80 -5.01 18.12
N THR A 141 5.62 -4.63 18.59
CA THR A 141 5.43 -4.11 19.96
C THR A 141 4.26 -4.81 20.65
N ILE A 142 4.02 -4.44 21.91
CA ILE A 142 3.02 -5.05 22.79
C ILE A 142 1.74 -4.22 22.80
N GLY A 143 0.60 -4.90 22.79
CA GLY A 143 -0.70 -4.28 23.02
C GLY A 143 -1.15 -4.41 24.49
N ASN A 144 -2.29 -3.83 24.83
CA ASN A 144 -2.81 -3.96 26.20
C ASN A 144 -3.40 -5.34 26.48
N HIS A 145 -3.84 -6.08 25.45
CA HIS A 145 -4.43 -7.40 25.63
C HIS A 145 -3.40 -8.45 26.10
N GLU A 146 -2.13 -8.26 25.76
CA GLU A 146 -1.03 -9.07 26.30
C GLU A 146 -0.69 -8.77 27.76
N LEU A 147 -1.22 -7.68 28.34
CA LEU A 147 -0.86 -7.19 29.68
C LEU A 147 -1.88 -7.52 30.77
N TYR A 148 -3.12 -7.87 30.40
CA TYR A 148 -4.19 -8.09 31.38
C TYR A 148 -3.97 -9.31 32.29
N ASN A 149 -3.16 -10.28 31.87
CA ASN A 149 -2.82 -11.46 32.67
C ASN A 149 -1.29 -11.60 32.87
N PRO A 150 -0.70 -10.86 33.83
CA PRO A 150 0.75 -10.84 34.01
C PRO A 150 1.42 -12.18 34.35
N PRO A 151 0.86 -13.03 35.24
CA PRO A 151 1.52 -14.28 35.63
C PRO A 151 1.67 -15.32 34.51
N THR A 152 0.88 -15.20 33.44
CA THR A 152 0.88 -16.16 32.32
C THR A 152 1.24 -15.46 31.01
N ILE A 153 0.32 -14.68 30.44
CA ILE A 153 0.45 -14.06 29.12
C ILE A 153 1.61 -13.06 29.09
N ALA A 154 1.64 -12.06 29.96
CA ALA A 154 2.72 -11.07 29.91
C ALA A 154 4.09 -11.69 30.24
N TYR A 155 4.11 -12.68 31.13
CA TYR A 155 5.31 -13.46 31.42
C TYR A 155 5.79 -14.24 30.21
N ASP A 156 4.90 -14.90 29.47
CA ASP A 156 5.24 -15.61 28.23
C ASP A 156 5.75 -14.65 27.13
N MET A 157 5.11 -13.48 27.00
CA MET A 157 5.57 -12.43 26.07
C MET A 157 7.01 -12.02 26.39
N HIS A 158 7.37 -11.90 27.67
CA HIS A 158 8.74 -11.58 28.09
C HIS A 158 9.70 -12.77 27.97
N ALA A 159 9.29 -13.93 28.48
CA ALA A 159 10.17 -15.07 28.68
C ALA A 159 10.44 -15.84 27.37
N ASN A 160 9.48 -15.80 26.43
CA ASN A 160 9.49 -16.61 25.21
C ASN A 160 9.29 -15.79 23.94
N PHE A 161 8.18 -15.07 23.80
CA PHE A 161 7.83 -14.42 22.53
C PHE A 161 8.86 -13.37 22.12
N SER A 162 9.18 -12.42 23.00
CA SER A 162 10.11 -11.33 22.73
C SER A 162 11.50 -11.83 22.30
N LYS A 163 11.97 -12.93 22.91
CA LYS A 163 13.28 -13.55 22.64
C LYS A 163 13.35 -14.27 21.28
N LYS A 164 12.20 -14.65 20.71
CA LYS A 164 12.11 -15.33 19.41
C LYS A 164 11.82 -14.37 18.25
N THR A 165 11.41 -13.15 18.54
CA THR A 165 11.27 -12.09 17.53
C THR A 165 12.63 -11.48 17.19
N LYS A 166 12.76 -10.85 16.00
CA LYS A 166 13.95 -10.06 15.68
C LYS A 166 14.07 -8.84 16.60
N ARG A 167 12.98 -8.09 16.78
CA ARG A 167 12.91 -6.85 17.59
C ARG A 167 11.52 -6.67 18.18
N TYR A 168 11.30 -7.17 19.39
CA TYR A 168 10.12 -6.86 20.19
C TYR A 168 10.37 -5.62 21.05
N LEU A 169 9.75 -4.49 20.74
CA LEU A 169 10.02 -3.20 21.37
C LEU A 169 8.97 -2.86 22.42
N THR A 170 9.40 -2.60 23.65
CA THR A 170 8.53 -2.15 24.75
C THR A 170 9.25 -1.08 25.58
N SER A 171 9.23 0.17 25.11
CA SER A 171 9.97 1.26 25.77
C SER A 171 9.45 1.58 27.18
N ASN A 172 8.16 1.34 27.44
CA ASN A 172 7.46 1.72 28.66
C ASN A 172 6.66 0.59 29.32
N ALA A 173 6.69 -0.65 28.80
CA ALA A 173 5.98 -1.79 29.39
C ALA A 173 6.95 -2.72 30.13
N PHE A 174 6.60 -3.04 31.38
CA PHE A 174 7.44 -3.80 32.30
C PHE A 174 6.63 -4.88 33.02
N ILE A 175 7.31 -5.95 33.42
CA ILE A 175 6.77 -7.02 34.24
C ILE A 175 7.61 -7.17 35.52
N ASN A 176 6.97 -7.55 36.63
CA ASN A 176 7.65 -7.84 37.88
C ASN A 176 8.02 -9.33 37.92
N ILE A 177 9.31 -9.65 37.98
CA ILE A 177 9.82 -11.02 38.10
C ILE A 177 10.67 -11.09 39.37
N ASN A 178 10.29 -11.94 40.31
CA ASN A 178 11.00 -12.14 41.59
C ASN A 178 11.25 -10.84 42.39
N GLY A 179 10.37 -9.84 42.24
CA GLY A 179 10.50 -8.53 42.89
C GLY A 179 11.18 -7.45 42.03
N ASP A 180 11.80 -7.82 40.92
CA ASP A 180 12.46 -6.89 40.01
C ASP A 180 11.55 -6.47 38.86
N LYS A 181 11.51 -5.17 38.55
CA LYS A 181 10.79 -4.62 37.43
C LYS A 181 11.66 -4.67 36.17
N VAL A 182 11.35 -5.57 35.24
CA VAL A 182 12.11 -5.78 34.01
C VAL A 182 11.28 -5.42 32.77
N PRO A 183 11.88 -4.90 31.69
CA PRO A 183 11.14 -4.63 30.46
C PRO A 183 10.70 -5.95 29.82
N ILE A 184 9.51 -5.96 29.20
CA ILE A 184 8.98 -7.18 28.56
C ILE A 184 9.80 -7.55 27.32
N GLY A 185 10.12 -6.56 26.48
CA GLY A 185 11.03 -6.65 25.35
C GLY A 185 12.18 -5.63 25.44
N TRP A 186 12.72 -5.27 24.28
CA TRP A 186 13.77 -4.27 24.14
C TRP A 186 13.19 -2.86 24.28
N GLN A 187 13.85 -1.97 25.02
CA GLN A 187 13.33 -0.61 25.19
C GLN A 187 13.50 0.27 23.94
N PHE A 188 14.47 -0.06 23.09
CA PHE A 188 14.71 0.58 21.80
C PHE A 188 15.47 -0.37 20.87
N ALA A 189 15.47 -0.09 19.57
CA ALA A 189 16.39 -0.70 18.62
C ALA A 189 16.95 0.34 17.66
N LYS A 190 18.21 0.16 17.27
CA LYS A 190 18.86 0.87 16.17
C LYS A 190 19.44 -0.16 15.21
N PHE A 191 19.08 -0.09 13.94
CA PHE A 191 19.53 -1.06 12.94
C PHE A 191 19.64 -0.42 11.56
N LYS A 192 20.28 -1.16 10.64
CA LYS A 192 20.40 -0.81 9.22
C LYS A 192 19.59 -1.81 8.41
N THR A 193 18.87 -1.35 7.42
CA THR A 193 18.11 -2.15 6.45
C THR A 193 19.00 -2.55 5.26
N PRO A 194 18.74 -3.70 4.62
CA PRO A 194 19.46 -4.14 3.42
C PRO A 194 18.98 -3.42 2.13
N SER A 195 19.44 -2.17 1.98
CA SER A 195 19.57 -1.26 0.81
C SER A 195 18.45 -1.11 -0.25
N VAL A 196 18.02 0.16 -0.49
CA VAL A 196 18.56 1.01 -1.58
C VAL A 196 19.75 1.76 -1.00
N GLN A 197 20.83 1.88 -1.75
CA GLN A 197 21.88 2.82 -1.37
C GLN A 197 21.75 4.08 -2.23
N PRO A 198 21.25 5.21 -1.71
CA PRO A 198 21.33 6.49 -2.41
C PRO A 198 22.75 6.74 -2.89
N ALA A 199 22.91 7.46 -4.01
CA ALA A 199 24.21 7.80 -4.55
C ALA A 199 25.16 8.37 -3.47
N GLU A 200 24.61 9.16 -2.54
CA GLU A 200 25.26 9.75 -1.36
C GLU A 200 25.87 8.73 -0.40
N ILE A 201 25.25 7.56 -0.26
CA ILE A 201 25.80 6.49 0.59
C ILE A 201 26.74 5.62 -0.24
N MET A 202 26.41 5.37 -1.53
CA MET A 202 27.18 4.51 -2.44
C MET A 202 28.61 5.01 -2.60
N VAL A 203 28.80 6.33 -2.67
CA VAL A 203 30.13 6.95 -2.83
C VAL A 203 31.07 6.74 -1.63
N ASN A 204 30.54 6.29 -0.49
CA ASN A 204 31.35 5.97 0.69
C ASN A 204 31.74 4.48 0.75
N GLN A 205 31.33 3.66 -0.23
CA GLN A 205 31.65 2.24 -0.24
C GLN A 205 33.10 1.97 -0.61
N PRO A 206 33.75 0.95 -0.02
CA PRO A 206 35.13 0.60 -0.32
C PRO A 206 35.40 0.40 -1.82
N TRP A 207 34.48 -0.25 -2.55
CA TRP A 207 34.66 -0.51 -3.97
C TRP A 207 34.65 0.79 -4.80
N PHE A 208 33.78 1.74 -4.46
CA PHE A 208 33.70 3.01 -5.19
C PHE A 208 34.94 3.84 -4.92
N LEU A 209 35.32 3.96 -3.63
CA LEU A 209 36.54 4.62 -3.22
C LEU A 209 37.77 4.01 -3.87
N ASP A 210 37.82 2.68 -4.02
CA ASP A 210 38.90 1.98 -4.72
C ASP A 210 38.91 2.27 -6.23
N ALA A 211 37.73 2.20 -6.88
CA ALA A 211 37.58 2.45 -8.31
C ALA A 211 38.00 3.86 -8.74
N ILE A 212 37.81 4.86 -7.87
CA ILE A 212 38.17 6.25 -8.16
C ILE A 212 39.58 6.62 -7.67
N LYS A 213 40.35 5.72 -7.06
CA LYS A 213 41.72 6.05 -6.59
C LYS A 213 42.66 6.40 -7.73
N GLU A 214 42.67 5.56 -8.76
CA GLU A 214 43.52 5.77 -9.93
C GLU A 214 42.96 6.91 -10.77
N ARG A 215 43.84 7.71 -11.37
CA ARG A 215 43.45 8.82 -12.25
C ARG A 215 43.31 8.31 -13.69
N PRO A 216 42.09 8.22 -14.25
CA PRO A 216 41.90 7.94 -15.67
C PRO A 216 42.07 9.22 -16.51
N SER A 217 42.01 9.07 -17.84
CA SER A 217 41.90 10.20 -18.77
C SER A 217 40.56 10.95 -18.62
N PHE A 218 39.48 10.24 -18.26
CA PHE A 218 38.18 10.79 -17.88
C PHE A 218 37.37 9.78 -17.07
N PHE A 219 36.38 10.24 -16.32
CA PHE A 219 35.36 9.39 -15.69
C PHE A 219 34.07 9.41 -16.54
N LEU A 220 33.51 8.23 -16.80
CA LEU A 220 32.19 8.08 -17.44
C LEU A 220 31.18 7.57 -16.40
N LEU A 221 30.14 8.36 -16.15
CA LEU A 221 29.06 8.01 -15.24
C LEU A 221 27.78 7.77 -16.05
N THR A 222 27.11 6.64 -15.82
CA THR A 222 25.85 6.31 -16.51
C THR A 222 24.76 6.05 -15.47
N GLY A 223 23.56 6.58 -15.68
CA GLY A 223 22.47 6.41 -14.72
C GLY A 223 21.14 6.89 -15.25
N HIS A 224 20.06 6.22 -14.84
CA HIS A 224 18.70 6.57 -15.23
C HIS A 224 18.13 7.67 -14.33
N MET A 225 18.82 8.80 -14.29
CA MET A 225 18.47 10.00 -13.51
C MET A 225 18.49 11.21 -14.43
N SER A 226 17.66 12.21 -14.13
CA SER A 226 17.54 13.42 -14.95
C SER A 226 18.75 14.36 -14.88
N VAL A 227 18.89 15.21 -15.88
CA VAL A 227 19.77 16.36 -16.02
C VAL A 227 18.88 17.59 -15.83
N GLY A 228 18.82 18.15 -14.63
CA GLY A 228 17.95 19.29 -14.31
C GLY A 228 17.78 19.57 -12.81
N GLU A 229 17.01 20.61 -12.47
CA GLU A 229 16.95 21.29 -11.15
C GLU A 229 16.69 20.44 -9.89
N ARG A 230 16.33 19.16 -10.03
CA ARG A 230 16.21 18.20 -8.90
C ARG A 230 17.59 17.61 -8.50
N PHE A 231 18.63 18.46 -8.50
CA PHE A 231 20.09 18.23 -8.57
C PHE A 231 20.82 17.55 -7.36
N ASN A 232 20.23 16.64 -6.61
CA ASN A 232 20.99 16.05 -5.48
C ASN A 232 21.87 14.87 -5.90
N ASP A 233 21.36 13.97 -6.73
CA ASP A 233 21.96 12.63 -6.88
C ASP A 233 23.26 12.63 -7.70
N TRP A 234 23.33 13.38 -8.81
CA TRP A 234 24.57 13.45 -9.61
C TRP A 234 25.70 14.19 -8.88
N ARG A 235 25.36 15.23 -8.09
CA ARG A 235 26.36 15.98 -7.30
C ARG A 235 26.99 15.11 -6.23
N ALA A 236 26.21 14.19 -5.65
CA ALA A 236 26.70 13.22 -4.68
C ALA A 236 27.80 12.33 -5.26
N VAL A 237 27.68 11.90 -6.51
CA VAL A 237 28.70 11.07 -7.21
C VAL A 237 29.90 11.88 -7.69
N VAL A 238 29.66 13.07 -8.24
CA VAL A 238 30.71 13.93 -8.81
C VAL A 238 31.67 14.44 -7.73
N LYS A 239 31.16 14.82 -6.55
CA LYS A 239 31.97 15.47 -5.52
C LYS A 239 33.17 14.63 -5.04
N PRO A 240 33.02 13.36 -4.61
CA PRO A 240 34.15 12.54 -4.17
C PRO A 240 35.21 12.33 -5.25
N ILE A 241 34.81 12.17 -6.52
CA ILE A 241 35.73 12.07 -7.66
C ILE A 241 36.54 13.36 -7.78
N ARG A 242 35.87 14.51 -7.69
CA ARG A 242 36.51 15.82 -7.83
C ARG A 242 37.42 16.18 -6.65
N ASP A 243 37.08 15.71 -5.44
CA ASP A 243 37.92 15.86 -4.24
C ASP A 243 39.29 15.18 -4.41
N LEU A 244 39.35 14.04 -5.12
CA LEU A 244 40.60 13.32 -5.43
C LEU A 244 41.28 13.82 -6.70
N HIS A 245 40.49 14.09 -7.75
CA HIS A 245 40.98 14.38 -9.08
C HIS A 245 40.50 15.76 -9.52
N LYS A 246 41.14 16.84 -9.09
CA LYS A 246 40.66 18.22 -9.32
C LYS A 246 40.43 18.58 -10.80
N ASP A 247 41.21 17.98 -11.70
CA ASP A 247 41.26 18.38 -13.10
C ASP A 247 40.81 17.31 -14.10
N THR A 248 40.39 16.13 -13.63
CA THR A 248 40.03 15.02 -14.52
C THR A 248 38.62 15.17 -15.09
N PRO A 249 38.41 15.16 -16.41
CA PRO A 249 37.07 15.22 -17.01
C PRO A 249 36.06 14.22 -16.43
N ILE A 250 34.80 14.65 -16.26
CA ILE A 250 33.68 13.76 -15.91
C ILE A 250 32.55 13.93 -16.93
N ILE A 251 32.16 12.83 -17.56
CA ILE A 251 31.08 12.78 -18.55
C ILE A 251 29.94 11.95 -17.97
N ILE A 252 28.73 12.50 -17.98
CA ILE A 252 27.52 11.87 -17.44
C ILE A 252 26.54 11.57 -18.58
N LEU A 253 26.13 10.31 -18.71
CA LEU A 253 25.07 9.86 -19.61
C LEU A 253 23.81 9.55 -18.79
N ALA A 254 22.79 10.38 -18.98
CA ALA A 254 21.60 10.45 -18.15
C ALA A 254 20.31 10.05 -18.91
N GLY A 255 19.17 10.07 -18.23
CA GLY A 255 17.86 9.76 -18.83
C GLY A 255 16.68 10.12 -17.93
N HIS A 256 15.61 9.33 -17.97
CA HIS A 256 14.38 9.47 -17.18
C HIS A 256 13.36 10.51 -17.68
N THR A 257 13.77 11.72 -18.07
CA THR A 257 12.79 12.78 -18.40
C THR A 257 12.27 12.77 -19.83
N HIS A 258 12.84 11.91 -20.68
CA HIS A 258 12.53 11.82 -22.11
C HIS A 258 12.84 13.12 -22.88
N THR A 259 13.87 13.87 -22.46
CA THR A 259 14.22 15.15 -23.10
C THR A 259 15.61 15.12 -23.74
N ARG A 260 15.80 15.96 -24.76
CA ARG A 260 17.15 16.33 -25.23
C ARG A 260 17.68 17.41 -24.28
N ASN A 261 18.60 17.07 -23.39
CA ASN A 261 19.12 18.04 -22.43
C ASN A 261 20.63 17.92 -22.23
N CYS A 262 21.30 19.04 -22.00
CA CYS A 262 22.73 19.08 -21.71
C CYS A 262 23.01 20.15 -20.67
N THR A 263 23.66 19.75 -19.59
CA THR A 263 24.04 20.66 -18.50
C THR A 263 25.53 20.52 -18.22
N GLN A 264 26.23 21.65 -18.24
CA GLN A 264 27.55 21.76 -17.64
C GLN A 264 27.35 22.14 -16.17
N PHE A 265 28.08 21.49 -15.27
CA PHE A 265 28.00 21.83 -13.84
C PHE A 265 28.74 23.15 -13.59
N ASN A 266 28.74 23.65 -12.35
CA ASN A 266 29.58 24.79 -11.93
C ASN A 266 31.10 24.47 -11.92
N ASP A 267 31.48 23.44 -12.66
CA ASP A 267 32.81 22.89 -12.90
C ASP A 267 32.89 22.69 -14.41
N ASP A 268 33.79 23.42 -15.06
CA ASP A 268 33.92 23.45 -16.51
C ASP A 268 34.37 22.11 -17.11
N LYS A 269 34.76 21.14 -16.25
CA LYS A 269 35.19 19.79 -16.62
C LYS A 269 34.15 18.70 -16.34
N VAL A 270 32.92 19.08 -16.02
CA VAL A 270 31.82 18.13 -15.76
C VAL A 270 30.63 18.46 -16.64
N VAL A 271 30.21 17.47 -17.43
CA VAL A 271 29.12 17.63 -18.38
C VAL A 271 28.17 16.44 -18.34
N ALA A 272 26.88 16.72 -18.42
CA ALA A 272 25.83 15.72 -18.46
C ALA A 272 24.95 15.89 -19.69
N ILE A 273 24.56 14.78 -20.30
CA ILE A 273 23.67 14.74 -21.47
C ILE A 273 22.53 13.74 -21.28
N GLU A 274 21.31 14.16 -21.59
CA GLU A 274 20.13 13.33 -21.86
C GLU A 274 19.83 13.33 -23.35
N SER A 275 19.57 12.16 -23.90
CA SER A 275 19.49 11.94 -25.34
C SER A 275 18.07 11.59 -25.80
N GLY A 276 17.06 12.34 -25.35
CA GLY A 276 15.69 12.21 -25.84
C GLY A 276 15.00 10.91 -25.39
N ALA A 277 14.14 10.37 -26.25
CA ALA A 277 13.39 9.14 -26.01
C ALA A 277 13.03 8.43 -27.32
N PHE A 278 12.45 7.23 -27.24
CA PHE A 278 11.77 6.57 -28.37
C PHE A 278 12.59 6.41 -29.66
N MET A 279 13.91 6.35 -29.56
CA MET A 279 14.81 6.39 -30.72
C MET A 279 14.47 7.57 -31.65
N ASP A 280 14.15 8.74 -31.07
CA ASP A 280 14.01 10.02 -31.78
C ASP A 280 15.32 10.81 -31.81
N THR A 281 16.31 10.36 -31.04
CA THR A 281 17.57 11.04 -30.81
C THR A 281 18.68 10.04 -30.52
N VAL A 282 19.83 10.22 -31.16
CA VAL A 282 21.10 9.62 -30.74
C VAL A 282 22.01 10.73 -30.23
N GLY A 283 22.38 10.67 -28.95
CA GLY A 283 23.30 11.63 -28.36
C GLY A 283 24.73 11.38 -28.81
N PHE A 284 25.39 12.40 -29.36
CA PHE A 284 26.81 12.38 -29.67
C PHE A 284 27.53 13.42 -28.81
N ASN A 285 28.63 12.97 -28.19
CA ASN A 285 29.43 13.74 -27.25
C ASN A 285 30.89 13.68 -27.67
N LEU A 286 31.51 14.84 -27.86
CA LEU A 286 32.94 14.98 -28.07
C LEU A 286 33.53 15.75 -26.90
N SER A 287 34.47 15.11 -26.21
CA SER A 287 35.19 15.67 -25.07
C SER A 287 36.68 15.58 -25.35
N ASN A 288 37.34 16.73 -25.51
CA ASN A 288 38.80 16.78 -25.57
C ASN A 288 39.37 16.87 -24.15
N THR A 289 40.11 15.85 -23.73
CA THR A 289 40.51 15.66 -22.32
C THR A 289 41.78 16.41 -21.91
N ASP A 290 42.50 17.03 -22.86
CA ASP A 290 43.85 17.57 -22.65
C ASP A 290 43.91 19.09 -22.36
N LYS A 291 42.75 19.79 -22.38
CA LYS A 291 42.59 21.25 -22.16
C LYS A 291 41.33 21.50 -21.30
N PRO A 292 41.01 22.73 -20.82
CA PRO A 292 39.63 23.02 -20.37
C PRO A 292 38.65 22.45 -21.40
N LEU A 293 37.66 21.69 -20.93
CA LEU A 293 36.87 20.80 -21.78
C LEU A 293 36.31 21.58 -22.97
N ASP A 294 36.90 21.39 -24.15
CA ASP A 294 36.30 21.85 -25.39
C ASP A 294 35.20 20.85 -25.73
N TYR A 295 34.06 21.10 -25.12
CA TYR A 295 32.91 20.22 -25.15
C TYR A 295 32.03 20.57 -26.33
N SER A 296 31.76 19.58 -27.19
CA SER A 296 30.71 19.70 -28.17
C SER A 296 29.76 18.52 -28.11
N ARG A 297 28.47 18.83 -28.22
CA ARG A 297 27.41 17.83 -28.31
C ARG A 297 26.58 18.01 -29.56
N ARG A 298 26.03 16.91 -30.05
CA ARG A 298 24.99 16.90 -31.09
C ARG A 298 23.92 15.91 -30.69
N TYR A 299 22.68 16.25 -30.99
CA TYR A 299 21.54 15.33 -30.93
C TYR A 299 21.27 14.95 -32.37
N LEU A 300 21.62 13.72 -32.73
CA LEU A 300 21.49 13.23 -34.09
C LEU A 300 20.08 12.72 -34.27
N ASP A 301 19.41 13.19 -35.31
CA ASP A 301 18.13 12.63 -35.72
C ASP A 301 18.41 11.23 -36.31
N PRO A 302 17.78 10.16 -35.79
CA PRO A 302 18.16 8.78 -36.07
C PRO A 302 17.60 8.29 -37.41
N ASN A 303 18.15 8.85 -38.48
CA ASN A 303 17.81 8.47 -39.85
C ASN A 303 19.07 8.23 -40.68
N ARG A 304 18.91 7.48 -41.77
CA ARG A 304 20.02 7.08 -42.65
C ARG A 304 20.75 8.28 -43.27
N VAL A 305 20.07 9.39 -43.53
CA VAL A 305 20.69 10.61 -44.08
C VAL A 305 21.67 11.22 -43.06
N THR A 306 21.23 11.38 -41.81
CA THR A 306 22.09 11.83 -40.70
C THR A 306 23.28 10.90 -40.50
N TYR A 307 23.04 9.58 -40.47
CA TYR A 307 24.12 8.61 -40.25
C TYR A 307 25.15 8.62 -41.37
N LYS A 308 24.72 8.58 -42.64
CA LYS A 308 25.62 8.65 -43.80
C LYS A 308 26.40 9.95 -43.86
N TYR A 309 25.76 11.08 -43.53
CA TYR A 309 26.43 12.37 -43.45
C TYR A 309 27.60 12.33 -42.44
N HIS A 310 27.36 11.77 -41.25
CA HIS A 310 28.36 11.71 -40.18
C HIS A 310 29.41 10.59 -40.35
N THR A 311 29.14 9.56 -41.15
CA THR A 311 30.14 8.54 -41.52
C THR A 311 30.84 8.82 -42.84
N HIS A 312 30.49 9.93 -43.52
CA HIS A 312 30.95 10.30 -44.86
C HIS A 312 30.63 9.28 -45.97
N ALA A 313 29.71 8.33 -45.71
CA ALA A 313 29.28 7.35 -46.70
C ALA A 313 28.46 8.02 -47.81
N GLN A 314 28.90 7.88 -49.06
CA GLN A 314 28.22 8.48 -50.21
C GLN A 314 27.14 7.54 -50.76
N LYS A 315 27.40 6.24 -50.75
CA LYS A 315 26.48 5.20 -51.23
C LYS A 315 26.05 4.27 -50.11
N ASP A 316 25.09 3.40 -50.40
CA ASP A 316 24.55 2.47 -49.41
C ASP A 316 25.52 1.34 -49.10
N GLU A 317 26.30 0.91 -50.08
CA GLU A 317 27.36 -0.08 -49.95
C GLU A 317 28.52 0.41 -49.08
N ASP A 318 28.73 1.74 -49.04
CA ASP A 318 29.75 2.37 -48.19
C ASP A 318 29.28 2.49 -46.72
N PHE A 319 27.97 2.38 -46.47
CA PHE A 319 27.36 2.55 -45.16
C PHE A 319 26.99 1.23 -44.50
N ASP A 320 26.37 0.32 -45.25
CA ASP A 320 25.79 -0.88 -44.67
C ASP A 320 26.87 -1.91 -44.29
N THR A 321 26.71 -2.49 -43.11
CA THR A 321 27.44 -3.68 -42.68
C THR A 321 26.55 -4.92 -42.78
N ASP A 322 27.14 -6.10 -42.90
CA ASP A 322 26.39 -7.36 -42.89
C ASP A 322 25.53 -7.50 -41.63
N GLU A 323 26.08 -7.11 -40.48
CA GLU A 323 25.37 -7.12 -39.21
C GLU A 323 24.18 -6.14 -39.19
N GLY A 324 24.35 -4.91 -39.70
CA GLY A 324 23.24 -3.94 -39.77
C GLY A 324 22.09 -4.43 -40.65
N LYS A 325 22.41 -5.10 -41.77
CA LYS A 325 21.42 -5.75 -42.64
C LYS A 325 20.74 -6.93 -41.95
N ASN A 326 21.50 -7.76 -41.22
CA ASN A 326 20.96 -8.89 -40.47
C ASN A 326 20.01 -8.45 -39.36
N ILE A 327 20.40 -7.47 -38.54
CA ILE A 327 19.52 -6.90 -37.50
C ILE A 327 18.22 -6.38 -38.12
N THR A 328 18.31 -5.63 -39.23
CA THR A 328 17.11 -5.12 -39.92
C THR A 328 16.21 -6.26 -40.40
N LYS A 329 16.79 -7.31 -40.99
CA LYS A 329 16.06 -8.50 -41.45
C LYS A 329 15.38 -9.22 -40.29
N ASP A 330 16.07 -9.41 -39.18
CA ASP A 330 15.54 -10.11 -38.00
C ASP A 330 14.43 -9.30 -37.33
N LEU A 331 14.53 -7.97 -37.30
CA LEU A 331 13.45 -7.09 -36.85
C LEU A 331 12.20 -7.19 -37.73
N TRP A 332 12.35 -7.25 -39.06
CA TRP A 332 11.22 -7.49 -39.96
C TRP A 332 10.60 -8.87 -39.77
N LYS A 333 11.43 -9.89 -39.51
CA LYS A 333 10.94 -11.22 -39.16
C LYS A 333 10.09 -11.19 -37.88
N LEU A 334 10.55 -10.48 -36.83
CA LEU A 334 9.77 -10.32 -35.60
C LEU A 334 8.46 -9.56 -35.86
N TYR A 335 8.50 -8.53 -36.70
CA TYR A 335 7.32 -7.76 -37.08
C TYR A 335 6.23 -8.65 -37.73
N ASP A 336 6.65 -9.58 -38.58
CA ASP A 336 5.75 -10.56 -39.20
C ASP A 336 5.27 -11.65 -38.23
N ASP A 337 6.20 -12.21 -37.43
CA ASP A 337 5.90 -13.26 -36.44
C ASP A 337 4.90 -12.76 -35.37
N PHE A 338 4.95 -11.47 -35.02
CA PHE A 338 4.02 -10.84 -34.08
C PHE A 338 2.76 -10.28 -34.75
N HIS A 339 2.60 -10.48 -36.07
CA HIS A 339 1.46 -10.03 -36.85
C HIS A 339 1.21 -8.51 -36.75
N LEU A 340 2.28 -7.72 -36.65
CA LEU A 340 2.21 -6.27 -36.48
C LEU A 340 1.69 -5.54 -37.72
N SER A 341 1.75 -6.18 -38.90
CA SER A 341 1.21 -5.68 -40.17
C SER A 341 -0.32 -5.78 -40.30
N ARG A 342 -1.01 -6.39 -39.33
CA ARG A 342 -2.48 -6.55 -39.37
C ARG A 342 -3.15 -5.18 -39.41
N VAL A 343 -3.80 -4.86 -40.53
CA VAL A 343 -4.50 -3.59 -40.73
C VAL A 343 -5.85 -3.58 -40.00
N TRP A 344 -6.09 -2.55 -39.20
CA TRP A 344 -7.36 -2.28 -38.55
C TRP A 344 -8.23 -1.30 -39.35
N GLY A 345 -7.59 -0.34 -40.03
CA GLY A 345 -8.29 0.62 -40.86
C GLY A 345 -7.35 1.69 -41.41
N SER A 346 -7.91 2.85 -41.75
CA SER A 346 -7.16 4.03 -42.16
C SER A 346 -7.65 5.24 -41.37
N SER A 347 -6.74 5.93 -40.69
CA SER A 347 -7.03 7.22 -40.06
C SER A 347 -7.23 8.29 -41.12
N PRO A 348 -8.29 9.12 -41.04
CA PRO A 348 -8.58 10.15 -42.03
C PRO A 348 -7.74 11.43 -41.89
N LYS A 349 -6.97 11.56 -40.80
CA LYS A 349 -6.13 12.73 -40.47
C LYS A 349 -5.18 12.40 -39.32
N ASP A 350 -4.24 13.30 -39.06
CA ASP A 350 -3.37 13.21 -37.89
C ASP A 350 -4.11 13.57 -36.59
N TYR A 351 -3.83 12.81 -35.53
CA TYR A 351 -4.23 13.04 -34.15
C TYR A 351 -2.98 13.07 -33.26
N THR A 352 -2.75 14.18 -32.59
CA THR A 352 -1.51 14.42 -31.84
C THR A 352 -1.75 14.34 -30.34
N LEU A 353 -0.76 13.84 -29.60
CA LEU A 353 -0.76 13.72 -28.15
C LEU A 353 -0.20 14.98 -27.47
N PHE A 354 0.99 15.43 -27.88
CA PHE A 354 1.69 16.55 -27.23
C PHE A 354 1.76 17.83 -28.08
N ARG A 355 1.44 17.75 -29.38
CA ARG A 355 1.55 18.90 -30.29
C ARG A 355 0.29 19.76 -30.20
N VAL A 356 0.46 21.08 -30.37
CA VAL A 356 -0.66 22.02 -30.50
C VAL A 356 -1.32 21.78 -31.86
N SER A 357 -2.44 21.07 -31.87
CA SER A 357 -3.24 20.83 -33.06
C SER A 357 -4.74 20.87 -32.72
N ASN A 358 -5.59 20.99 -33.74
CA ASN A 358 -7.04 20.90 -33.57
C ASN A 358 -7.54 19.46 -33.40
N ASN A 359 -6.66 18.45 -33.51
CA ASN A 359 -7.00 17.03 -33.46
C ASN A 359 -6.20 16.35 -32.35
N SER A 360 -6.78 16.24 -31.17
CA SER A 360 -6.18 15.54 -30.03
C SER A 360 -6.47 14.04 -30.12
N VAL A 361 -5.44 13.21 -29.95
CA VAL A 361 -5.64 11.75 -29.83
C VAL A 361 -6.38 11.39 -28.54
N LEU A 362 -6.25 12.21 -27.48
CA LEU A 362 -6.99 12.04 -26.22
C LEU A 362 -8.50 12.24 -26.45
N ASP A 363 -8.85 13.29 -27.21
CA ASP A 363 -10.25 13.61 -27.53
C ASP A 363 -10.86 12.54 -28.45
N LEU A 364 -10.12 12.08 -29.46
CA LEU A 364 -10.54 10.97 -30.31
C LEU A 364 -10.83 9.72 -29.48
N PHE A 365 -9.93 9.37 -28.56
CA PHE A 365 -10.02 8.13 -27.80
C PHE A 365 -11.24 8.13 -26.87
N VAL A 366 -11.38 9.17 -26.03
CA VAL A 366 -12.46 9.24 -25.03
C VAL A 366 -13.80 9.67 -25.63
N GLY A 367 -13.77 10.57 -26.61
CA GLY A 367 -14.97 11.18 -27.19
C GLY A 367 -15.63 10.33 -28.27
N GLU A 368 -14.85 9.54 -29.02
CA GLU A 368 -15.35 8.80 -30.19
C GLU A 368 -15.06 7.30 -30.11
N ALA A 369 -13.78 6.91 -30.01
CA ALA A 369 -13.38 5.51 -30.13
C ALA A 369 -13.93 4.63 -29.00
N LEU A 370 -13.77 5.07 -27.75
CA LEU A 370 -14.24 4.31 -26.58
C LEU A 370 -15.77 4.19 -26.54
N PRO A 371 -16.56 5.27 -26.75
CA PRO A 371 -18.01 5.14 -26.90
C PRO A 371 -18.43 4.18 -28.01
N GLU A 372 -17.76 4.17 -29.17
CA GLU A 372 -18.06 3.26 -30.28
C GLU A 372 -17.86 1.79 -29.88
N VAL A 373 -16.72 1.47 -29.27
CA VAL A 373 -16.43 0.11 -28.77
C VAL A 373 -17.44 -0.31 -27.70
N LEU A 374 -17.83 0.61 -26.82
CA LEU A 374 -18.77 0.34 -25.73
C LEU A 374 -20.23 0.20 -26.18
N LYS A 375 -20.63 0.62 -27.39
CA LYS A 375 -22.00 0.39 -27.91
C LYS A 375 -22.35 -1.09 -27.97
N ASN A 376 -21.37 -1.93 -28.30
CA ASN A 376 -21.54 -3.37 -28.43
C ASN A 376 -21.22 -4.16 -27.15
N ALA A 377 -20.77 -3.48 -26.08
CA ALA A 377 -20.46 -4.12 -24.80
C ALA A 377 -21.74 -4.58 -24.08
N THR A 378 -21.93 -5.90 -23.99
CA THR A 378 -23.08 -6.55 -23.36
C THR A 378 -22.91 -6.63 -21.83
N CYS A 379 -23.01 -5.51 -21.13
CA CYS A 379 -23.18 -5.56 -19.66
C CYS A 379 -24.68 -5.70 -19.32
N LYS A 380 -25.02 -6.64 -18.43
CA LYS A 380 -26.40 -6.84 -17.95
C LYS A 380 -26.90 -5.53 -17.32
N GLY A 381 -27.95 -4.94 -17.88
CA GLY A 381 -28.55 -3.69 -17.37
C GLY A 381 -27.99 -2.38 -17.95
N SER A 382 -26.95 -2.40 -18.79
CA SER A 382 -26.31 -1.17 -19.31
C SER A 382 -26.93 -0.62 -20.61
N LYS A 383 -27.80 -1.39 -21.30
CA LYS A 383 -28.34 -1.00 -22.62
C LYS A 383 -29.20 0.29 -22.61
N GLN A 384 -29.59 0.80 -21.45
CA GLN A 384 -30.48 1.97 -21.33
C GLN A 384 -29.87 3.17 -20.59
N ARG A 385 -28.60 3.11 -20.15
CA ARG A 385 -27.97 4.20 -19.40
C ARG A 385 -26.97 4.95 -20.28
N GLN A 386 -26.97 6.28 -20.19
CA GLN A 386 -25.91 7.10 -20.78
C GLN A 386 -24.57 6.72 -20.14
N LYS A 387 -23.58 6.41 -20.96
CA LYS A 387 -22.22 6.07 -20.52
C LYS A 387 -21.37 7.35 -20.54
N PHE A 388 -20.62 7.57 -19.47
CA PHE A 388 -19.63 8.63 -19.36
C PHE A 388 -18.29 8.00 -19.05
N SER A 389 -17.25 8.38 -19.78
CA SER A 389 -15.92 7.75 -19.73
C SER A 389 -14.85 8.79 -19.43
N PHE A 390 -13.83 8.40 -18.70
CA PHE A 390 -12.62 9.19 -18.44
C PHE A 390 -11.40 8.24 -18.46
N MET A 391 -10.21 8.79 -18.70
CA MET A 391 -8.95 8.04 -18.67
C MET A 391 -7.81 8.94 -18.19
N ASP A 392 -6.73 8.33 -17.69
CA ASP A 392 -5.44 9.03 -17.52
C ASP A 392 -4.79 9.24 -18.89
N SER A 393 -4.24 10.42 -19.15
CA SER A 393 -3.65 10.74 -20.46
C SER A 393 -2.39 9.93 -20.77
N GLY A 394 -1.69 9.44 -19.74
CA GLY A 394 -0.47 8.63 -19.86
C GLY A 394 -0.70 7.23 -20.43
N VAL A 395 -1.96 6.79 -20.54
CA VAL A 395 -2.37 5.54 -21.23
C VAL A 395 -2.05 5.60 -22.73
N LEU A 396 -2.08 6.81 -23.31
CA LEU A 396 -1.64 7.03 -24.69
C LEU A 396 -0.18 7.47 -24.71
N ARG A 397 0.61 6.88 -25.61
CA ARG A 397 2.07 7.04 -25.67
C ARG A 397 2.56 7.68 -26.96
N TYR A 398 1.72 7.73 -27.98
CA TYR A 398 2.11 8.22 -29.30
C TYR A 398 0.94 8.81 -30.10
N ASP A 399 1.29 9.57 -31.14
CA ASP A 399 0.36 10.15 -32.11
C ASP A 399 -0.23 9.06 -33.02
N ILE A 400 -1.40 9.32 -33.60
CA ILE A 400 -1.97 8.51 -34.69
C ILE A 400 -1.92 9.35 -35.96
N TYR A 401 -1.22 8.90 -37.00
CA TYR A 401 -1.09 9.64 -38.25
C TYR A 401 -2.17 9.27 -39.27
N GLU A 402 -2.44 10.19 -40.21
CA GLU A 402 -3.25 9.95 -41.38
C GLU A 402 -2.72 8.77 -42.21
N GLY A 403 -3.63 7.95 -42.73
CA GLY A 403 -3.29 6.78 -43.54
C GLY A 403 -3.48 5.47 -42.79
N LYS A 404 -2.73 4.44 -43.18
CA LYS A 404 -2.89 3.06 -42.69
C LYS A 404 -2.70 3.01 -41.17
N PHE A 405 -3.63 2.37 -40.47
CA PHE A 405 -3.54 2.09 -39.03
C PHE A 405 -3.53 0.57 -38.82
N ASP A 406 -2.39 0.05 -38.35
CA ASP A 406 -2.17 -1.39 -38.12
C ASP A 406 -1.95 -1.74 -36.63
N GLN A 407 -1.68 -3.01 -36.37
CA GLN A 407 -1.46 -3.52 -35.02
C GLN A 407 -0.23 -2.89 -34.35
N ASN A 408 0.81 -2.55 -35.11
CA ASN A 408 1.95 -1.81 -34.60
C ASN A 408 1.55 -0.41 -34.13
N ASP A 409 0.78 0.30 -34.95
CA ASP A 409 0.31 1.65 -34.61
C ASP A 409 -0.58 1.63 -33.36
N GLN A 410 -1.46 0.63 -33.25
CA GLN A 410 -2.31 0.43 -32.06
C GLN A 410 -1.47 0.28 -30.79
N LEU A 411 -0.48 -0.62 -30.80
CA LEU A 411 0.35 -0.90 -29.62
C LEU A 411 1.33 0.24 -29.32
N THR A 412 1.78 0.96 -30.35
CA THR A 412 2.63 2.15 -30.19
C THR A 412 1.85 3.28 -29.54
N ALA A 413 0.61 3.52 -29.97
CA ALA A 413 -0.24 4.56 -29.42
C ALA A 413 -0.80 4.19 -28.03
N SER A 414 -1.18 2.93 -27.79
CA SER A 414 -1.75 2.44 -26.53
C SER A 414 -1.25 1.03 -26.19
N PRO A 415 -0.10 0.91 -25.50
CA PRO A 415 0.55 -0.37 -25.23
C PRO A 415 -0.05 -1.14 -24.05
N TYR A 416 -0.86 -0.49 -23.21
CA TYR A 416 -1.37 -1.09 -21.97
C TYR A 416 -2.64 -1.89 -22.23
N ALA A 417 -2.68 -3.12 -21.73
CA ALA A 417 -3.83 -4.00 -21.84
C ALA A 417 -4.82 -3.79 -20.68
N ASP A 418 -5.15 -2.53 -20.39
CA ASP A 418 -6.02 -2.18 -19.26
C ASP A 418 -7.49 -2.54 -19.56
N PRO A 419 -8.18 -3.27 -18.66
CA PRO A 419 -9.58 -3.64 -18.85
C PRO A 419 -10.54 -2.44 -18.71
N LEU A 420 -11.61 -2.42 -19.51
CA LEU A 420 -12.71 -1.45 -19.41
C LEU A 420 -13.76 -1.93 -18.38
N TRP A 421 -13.88 -1.26 -17.24
CA TRP A 421 -14.79 -1.67 -16.15
C TRP A 421 -16.04 -0.79 -16.03
N GLN A 422 -17.16 -1.40 -15.65
CA GLN A 422 -18.28 -0.74 -14.98
C GLN A 422 -18.26 -1.24 -13.52
N GLU A 423 -18.03 -0.34 -12.56
CA GLU A 423 -17.81 -0.74 -11.16
C GLU A 423 -19.14 -1.00 -10.43
N ASP A 424 -19.42 -2.26 -10.10
CA ASP A 424 -20.33 -2.64 -9.00
C ASP A 424 -19.49 -2.74 -7.71
N LEU A 425 -19.55 -1.71 -6.86
CA LEU A 425 -18.72 -1.62 -5.65
C LEU A 425 -19.26 -2.47 -4.49
N THR A 426 -18.38 -3.18 -3.78
CA THR A 426 -18.72 -3.91 -2.55
C THR A 426 -18.78 -2.97 -1.34
N LEU A 427 -19.43 -3.38 -0.25
CA LEU A 427 -19.37 -2.64 1.02
C LEU A 427 -17.98 -2.75 1.64
N GLY A 428 -17.41 -1.64 2.07
CA GLY A 428 -16.08 -1.58 2.68
C GLY A 428 -15.77 -0.21 3.25
N TYR A 429 -14.51 0.01 3.60
CA TYR A 429 -14.07 1.31 4.09
C TYR A 429 -13.94 2.32 2.95
N VAL A 430 -14.29 3.57 3.26
CA VAL A 430 -14.02 4.74 2.43
C VAL A 430 -13.37 5.77 3.35
N THR A 431 -12.05 5.71 3.41
CA THR A 431 -11.23 6.38 4.42
C THR A 431 -11.10 7.87 4.12
N THR A 432 -11.30 8.71 5.13
CA THR A 432 -11.00 10.14 5.04
C THR A 432 -9.95 10.47 6.09
N ASP A 433 -8.76 10.85 5.65
CA ASP A 433 -7.64 11.18 6.53
C ASP A 433 -6.92 12.46 6.06
N GLN A 434 -5.77 12.76 6.69
CA GLN A 434 -5.01 13.98 6.43
C GLN A 434 -3.89 13.80 5.38
N CYS A 435 -3.73 12.58 4.88
CA CYS A 435 -2.67 12.17 3.96
C CYS A 435 -3.15 12.26 2.51
N GLY A 436 -2.22 12.13 1.57
CA GLY A 436 -2.55 12.06 0.13
C GLY A 436 -3.25 13.32 -0.42
N THR A 437 -4.30 13.07 -1.20
CA THR A 437 -5.14 14.10 -1.83
C THR A 437 -6.23 14.63 -0.90
N LYS A 438 -6.41 14.00 0.28
CA LYS A 438 -7.46 14.28 1.26
C LYS A 438 -8.88 14.03 0.73
N GLN A 439 -8.99 13.28 -0.36
CA GLN A 439 -10.27 12.85 -0.90
C GLN A 439 -10.68 11.54 -0.23
N ALA A 440 -11.98 11.37 0.02
CA ALA A 440 -12.47 10.14 0.63
C ALA A 440 -12.15 8.93 -0.27
N GLY A 441 -11.51 7.92 0.31
CA GLY A 441 -11.06 6.71 -0.37
C GLY A 441 -9.74 6.82 -1.13
N ASP A 442 -8.98 7.90 -0.94
CA ASP A 442 -7.68 8.07 -1.61
C ASP A 442 -6.56 7.21 -1.03
N GLY A 443 -6.67 6.81 0.23
CA GLY A 443 -5.78 5.84 0.88
C GLY A 443 -6.17 4.37 0.63
N ASP A 444 -7.41 4.09 0.25
CA ASP A 444 -7.91 2.71 0.09
C ASP A 444 -7.48 2.13 -1.28
N ASP A 445 -7.05 0.85 -1.29
CA ASP A 445 -6.58 0.14 -2.50
C ASP A 445 -7.74 -0.38 -3.37
N VAL A 446 -8.93 -0.52 -2.78
CA VAL A 446 -10.17 -0.98 -3.41
C VAL A 446 -11.26 0.08 -3.23
N LYS A 447 -12.03 0.39 -4.28
CA LYS A 447 -13.21 1.28 -4.14
C LYS A 447 -14.38 0.53 -3.52
N HIS A 448 -15.08 1.20 -2.61
CA HIS A 448 -16.21 0.64 -1.88
C HIS A 448 -17.41 1.57 -1.79
N ASN A 449 -18.58 0.97 -1.57
CA ASN A 449 -19.69 1.65 -0.93
C ASN A 449 -19.40 1.73 0.59
N PRO A 450 -19.52 2.89 1.24
CA PRO A 450 -19.11 3.06 2.63
C PRO A 450 -19.97 2.24 3.60
N ILE A 451 -19.33 1.62 4.59
CA ILE A 451 -20.01 1.05 5.76
C ILE A 451 -20.46 2.18 6.70
N HIS A 452 -21.72 2.17 7.13
CA HIS A 452 -22.26 3.13 8.07
C HIS A 452 -22.14 2.63 9.52
N PHE A 453 -21.39 3.35 10.34
CA PHE A 453 -21.24 3.07 11.77
C PHE A 453 -22.11 4.03 12.60
N LEU A 454 -22.55 3.57 13.78
CA LEU A 454 -23.12 4.45 14.79
C LEU A 454 -21.99 5.25 15.44
N ASN A 455 -22.07 6.57 15.40
CA ASN A 455 -20.99 7.46 15.87
C ASN A 455 -20.65 7.27 17.37
N ARG A 456 -21.58 6.78 18.19
CA ARG A 456 -21.35 6.39 19.59
C ARG A 456 -22.29 5.26 20.00
N LEU A 457 -21.72 4.23 20.62
CA LEU A 457 -22.50 3.22 21.34
C LEU A 457 -22.71 3.66 22.80
N PRO A 458 -23.85 3.31 23.42
CA PRO A 458 -24.05 3.55 24.85
C PRO A 458 -23.04 2.75 25.67
N LYS A 459 -22.41 3.40 26.66
CA LYS A 459 -21.41 2.77 27.54
C LYS A 459 -21.99 1.69 28.45
N ILE A 460 -23.28 1.80 28.79
CA ILE A 460 -24.01 0.85 29.62
C ILE A 460 -25.33 0.59 28.93
N VAL A 461 -25.67 -0.69 28.78
CA VAL A 461 -26.98 -1.15 28.32
C VAL A 461 -27.64 -1.91 29.47
N THR A 462 -28.94 -1.74 29.64
CA THR A 462 -29.72 -2.40 30.70
C THR A 462 -30.84 -3.21 30.10
N GLY A 463 -31.26 -4.27 30.80
CA GLY A 463 -32.42 -5.07 30.44
C GLY A 463 -32.87 -5.94 31.62
N PRO A 464 -34.13 -6.42 31.62
CA PRO A 464 -35.20 -6.10 30.68
C PRO A 464 -35.76 -4.67 30.87
N SER A 465 -36.44 -4.13 29.86
CA SER A 465 -36.97 -2.75 29.85
C SER A 465 -38.11 -2.51 30.85
N THR A 466 -38.71 -3.56 31.41
CA THR A 466 -39.74 -3.48 32.45
C THR A 466 -39.49 -4.54 33.51
N VAL A 467 -39.41 -4.12 34.78
CA VAL A 467 -39.29 -5.02 35.94
C VAL A 467 -40.48 -4.79 36.86
N ASN A 468 -41.41 -5.75 36.94
CA ASN A 468 -42.59 -5.68 37.79
C ASN A 468 -42.45 -6.63 38.99
N ALA A 469 -41.44 -6.36 39.82
CA ALA A 469 -41.13 -7.16 41.00
C ALA A 469 -40.78 -6.25 42.19
N THR A 470 -41.18 -6.65 43.39
CA THR A 470 -40.88 -5.93 44.65
C THR A 470 -39.44 -6.17 45.15
N LEU A 471 -38.77 -7.21 44.64
CA LEU A 471 -37.37 -7.54 44.88
C LEU A 471 -36.71 -7.79 43.52
N VAL A 472 -35.51 -7.22 43.30
CA VAL A 472 -34.77 -7.32 42.04
C VAL A 472 -33.31 -7.60 42.36
N ASP A 473 -32.77 -8.65 41.74
CA ASP A 473 -31.34 -8.92 41.75
C ASP A 473 -30.67 -8.09 40.64
N LEU A 474 -29.77 -7.18 41.04
CA LEU A 474 -28.98 -6.40 40.09
C LEU A 474 -27.75 -7.22 39.68
N VAL A 475 -27.82 -7.85 38.50
CA VAL A 475 -26.71 -8.61 37.94
C VAL A 475 -25.80 -7.67 37.17
N ILE A 476 -24.52 -7.59 37.58
CA ILE A 476 -23.53 -6.68 36.99
C ILE A 476 -22.39 -7.51 36.41
N ILE A 477 -21.96 -7.16 35.20
CA ILE A 477 -20.80 -7.77 34.56
C ILE A 477 -19.52 -7.17 35.17
N ASP A 478 -18.55 -8.03 35.49
CA ASP A 478 -17.34 -7.67 36.24
C ASP A 478 -16.52 -6.53 35.59
N ARG A 479 -16.51 -6.43 34.25
CA ARG A 479 -15.98 -5.26 33.55
C ARG A 479 -16.96 -4.07 33.65
N GLY A 480 -16.86 -3.30 34.74
CA GLY A 480 -17.59 -2.03 34.91
C GLY A 480 -18.33 -1.87 36.24
N TRP A 481 -18.33 -2.88 37.12
CA TRP A 481 -19.10 -2.84 38.36
C TRP A 481 -18.76 -1.65 39.27
N ARG A 482 -17.50 -1.18 39.27
CA ARG A 482 -17.08 -0.01 40.06
C ARG A 482 -17.78 1.28 39.63
N ASN A 483 -18.02 1.44 38.32
CA ASN A 483 -18.76 2.58 37.78
C ASN A 483 -20.25 2.51 38.12
N VAL A 484 -20.80 1.29 38.25
CA VAL A 484 -22.19 1.08 38.67
C VAL A 484 -22.33 1.34 40.16
N LEU A 485 -21.50 0.72 41.02
CA LEU A 485 -21.58 0.89 42.48
C LEU A 485 -21.33 2.33 42.93
N GLY A 486 -20.38 3.04 42.31
CA GLY A 486 -20.11 4.45 42.64
C GLY A 486 -21.30 5.39 42.37
N ASN A 487 -22.20 4.99 41.46
CA ASN A 487 -23.41 5.73 41.12
C ASN A 487 -24.70 5.12 41.70
N LEU A 488 -24.61 3.96 42.37
CA LEU A 488 -25.76 3.25 42.93
C LEU A 488 -26.07 3.76 44.34
N SER A 489 -26.73 4.91 44.44
CA SER A 489 -27.33 5.42 45.69
C SER A 489 -28.83 5.17 45.67
N VAL A 490 -29.27 4.13 46.38
CA VAL A 490 -30.69 3.76 46.45
C VAL A 490 -31.15 3.84 47.90
N SER A 491 -32.10 4.74 48.18
CA SER A 491 -32.66 4.99 49.52
C SER A 491 -31.62 5.32 50.60
N GLY A 492 -30.51 5.98 50.21
CA GLY A 492 -29.43 6.36 51.13
C GLY A 492 -28.51 5.23 51.56
N ARG A 493 -28.68 4.01 51.03
CA ARG A 493 -27.73 2.91 51.22
C ARG A 493 -26.60 3.03 50.21
N ILE A 494 -25.37 2.98 50.71
CA ILE A 494 -24.16 2.85 49.90
C ILE A 494 -23.88 1.36 49.73
N TYR A 495 -23.77 0.91 48.48
CA TYR A 495 -23.40 -0.46 48.16
C TYR A 495 -21.89 -0.57 47.96
N THR A 496 -21.29 -1.63 48.48
CA THR A 496 -19.85 -1.90 48.46
C THR A 496 -19.56 -3.24 47.78
N GLU A 497 -18.29 -3.55 47.53
CA GLU A 497 -17.90 -4.84 46.96
C GLU A 497 -18.34 -6.03 47.82
N ASN A 498 -18.47 -5.84 49.14
CA ASN A 498 -18.94 -6.87 50.07
C ASN A 498 -20.43 -7.23 49.87
N ASP A 499 -21.19 -6.39 49.17
CA ASP A 499 -22.59 -6.65 48.85
C ASP A 499 -22.76 -7.48 47.56
N ILE A 500 -21.66 -7.78 46.83
CA ILE A 500 -21.69 -8.57 45.59
C ILE A 500 -21.60 -10.07 45.92
N ASP A 501 -22.60 -10.83 45.50
CA ASP A 501 -22.49 -12.30 45.44
C ASP A 501 -21.66 -12.73 44.23
N LYS A 502 -20.39 -13.07 44.47
CA LYS A 502 -19.46 -13.54 43.44
C LYS A 502 -19.75 -14.96 42.93
N ASN A 503 -20.70 -15.68 43.55
CA ASN A 503 -21.08 -17.05 43.20
C ASN A 503 -22.49 -17.13 42.58
N PHE A 504 -23.03 -16.01 42.11
CA PHE A 504 -24.41 -15.92 41.59
C PHE A 504 -24.71 -16.91 40.45
N THR A 505 -23.75 -17.15 39.54
CA THR A 505 -23.90 -18.12 38.45
C THR A 505 -22.58 -18.83 38.16
N LYS A 506 -22.67 -20.04 37.60
CA LYS A 506 -21.52 -20.79 37.06
C LYS A 506 -21.10 -20.33 35.66
N PHE A 507 -21.95 -19.56 34.98
CA PHE A 507 -21.71 -19.13 33.60
C PHE A 507 -20.87 -17.86 33.53
N THR A 508 -19.95 -17.80 32.59
CA THR A 508 -19.16 -16.60 32.27
C THR A 508 -19.79 -15.81 31.13
N THR A 509 -19.39 -14.54 30.98
CA THR A 509 -19.99 -13.64 29.98
C THR A 509 -19.81 -14.10 28.53
N ASN A 510 -18.71 -14.79 28.21
CA ASN A 510 -18.46 -15.38 26.90
C ASN A 510 -19.29 -16.66 26.63
N GLU A 511 -19.92 -17.27 27.64
CA GLU A 511 -20.79 -18.45 27.46
C GLU A 511 -22.25 -18.08 27.19
N VAL A 512 -22.69 -16.88 27.61
CA VAL A 512 -24.09 -16.44 27.57
C VAL A 512 -24.72 -16.60 26.18
N LEU A 513 -24.01 -16.22 25.12
CA LEU A 513 -24.54 -16.33 23.74
C LEU A 513 -24.62 -17.78 23.27
N GLY A 514 -23.67 -18.63 23.66
CA GLY A 514 -23.70 -20.06 23.33
C GLY A 514 -24.88 -20.77 24.00
N GLU A 515 -25.08 -20.51 25.30
CA GLU A 515 -26.21 -21.04 26.07
C GLU A 515 -27.57 -20.54 25.55
N TYR A 516 -27.64 -19.26 25.18
CA TYR A 516 -28.86 -18.72 24.55
C TYR A 516 -29.17 -19.43 23.22
N ALA A 517 -28.17 -19.54 22.34
CA ALA A 517 -28.31 -20.21 21.06
C ALA A 517 -28.75 -21.66 21.23
N LEU A 518 -28.15 -22.39 22.17
CA LEU A 518 -28.49 -23.77 22.47
C LEU A 518 -29.98 -23.93 22.81
N HIS A 519 -30.53 -23.01 23.60
CA HIS A 519 -31.92 -23.07 24.08
C HIS A 519 -32.96 -22.42 23.15
N LYS A 520 -32.55 -21.56 22.22
CA LYS A 520 -33.48 -20.72 21.42
C LYS A 520 -33.39 -20.92 19.92
N TRP A 521 -32.27 -21.38 19.39
CA TRP A 521 -32.04 -21.51 17.95
C TRP A 521 -32.02 -22.96 17.47
N ASN A 522 -31.94 -23.92 18.38
CA ASN A 522 -32.27 -25.33 18.16
C ASN A 522 -33.69 -25.59 18.66
#